data_AF-A0A1G7AMQ6-F1
#
_entry.id   AF-A0A1G7AMQ6-F1
#
_cell.length_a   1.000
_cell.length_b   1.000
_cell.length_c   1.000
_cell.angle_alpha   90.00
_cell.angle_beta   90.00
_cell.angle_gamma   90.00
#
_symmetry.space_group_name_H-M   'P 1'
#
loop_
_entity.id
_entity.type
_entity.pdbx_description
1 polymer ?
#
loop_
_entity_poly.entity_id
_entity_poly.type
_entity_poly.pdbx_seq_one_letter_code
_entity_poly.pdbx_strand_id
1 'polypeptide(L)'
;MNHQATSKEKLLTAARILVAEEGFSALAIRKLAEAASVSVGTVYNYFPSKKILMAEVVESVWLYIFHGDNWTQPDNFLSSVEWIYGRLMAAQRQYPDIMQVHFHGLPESDSEKMQAIYQHIEAALVKLLDQDEDVRQNVFGADLTSEQLARFALHHLMYQAALKKDNCADLLAVLKALLYEEDMGCLKKLSR
;
A
#
# COMPACT_ATOMS: atom_id res chain seq x y z
N MET A 1 24.33 12.35 -33.66
CA MET A 1 23.72 12.66 -32.36
C MET A 1 23.18 11.36 -31.77
N ASN A 2 23.82 10.82 -30.72
CA ASN A 2 23.39 9.57 -30.09
C ASN A 2 22.16 9.82 -29.23
N HIS A 3 20.99 9.42 -29.71
CA HIS A 3 19.80 9.28 -28.88
C HIS A 3 20.07 8.11 -27.94
N GLN A 4 20.52 8.38 -26.70
CA GLN A 4 20.52 7.34 -25.68
C GLN A 4 19.10 6.81 -25.59
N ALA A 5 18.93 5.50 -25.83
CA ALA A 5 17.64 4.84 -25.67
C ALA A 5 17.12 5.16 -24.27
N THR A 6 16.12 6.03 -24.21
CA THR A 6 15.44 6.34 -22.96
C THR A 6 14.52 5.15 -22.70
N SER A 7 14.79 4.38 -21.64
CA SER A 7 13.91 3.28 -21.27
C SER A 7 12.64 3.83 -20.62
N LYS A 8 11.55 3.07 -20.72
CA LYS A 8 10.31 3.35 -20.00
C LYS A 8 10.55 3.58 -18.50
N GLU A 9 11.46 2.79 -17.91
CA GLU A 9 11.87 2.89 -16.51
C GLU A 9 12.53 4.23 -16.16
N LYS A 10 13.36 4.79 -17.05
CA LYS A 10 13.96 6.12 -16.85
C LYS A 10 12.90 7.21 -16.81
N LEU A 11 11.92 7.15 -17.73
CA LEU A 11 10.81 8.09 -17.73
C LEU A 11 9.93 7.93 -16.48
N LEU A 12 9.65 6.69 -16.07
CA LEU A 12 8.88 6.41 -14.86
C LEU A 12 9.60 6.91 -13.60
N THR A 13 10.93 6.77 -13.55
CA THR A 13 11.77 7.33 -12.47
C THR A 13 11.70 8.85 -12.43
N ALA A 14 11.87 9.52 -13.58
CA ALA A 14 11.73 10.98 -13.67
C ALA A 14 10.32 11.45 -13.26
N ALA A 15 9.29 10.71 -13.65
CA ALA A 15 7.91 11.00 -13.25
C ALA A 15 7.69 10.86 -11.73
N ARG A 16 8.25 9.82 -11.10
CA ARG A 16 8.20 9.66 -9.63
C ARG A 16 8.91 10.81 -8.91
N ILE A 17 10.04 11.28 -9.43
CA ILE A 17 10.76 12.43 -8.86
C ILE A 17 9.88 13.68 -8.93
N LEU A 18 9.31 14.00 -10.10
CA LEU A 18 8.40 15.13 -10.27
C LEU A 18 7.21 15.06 -9.30
N VAL A 19 6.61 13.89 -9.14
CA VAL A 19 5.49 13.70 -8.21
C VAL A 19 5.92 13.84 -6.75
N ALA A 20 7.12 13.39 -6.39
CA ALA A 20 7.63 13.54 -5.03
C ALA A 20 7.90 15.01 -4.67
N GLU A 21 8.36 15.80 -5.65
CA GLU A 21 8.70 17.21 -5.46
C GLU A 21 7.47 18.13 -5.52
N GLU A 22 6.53 17.85 -6.42
CA GLU A 22 5.48 18.80 -6.78
C GLU A 22 4.05 18.22 -6.67
N GLY A 23 3.93 16.97 -6.24
CA GLY A 23 2.65 16.27 -6.12
C GLY A 23 2.13 15.70 -7.44
N PHE A 24 1.11 14.84 -7.33
CA PHE A 24 0.55 14.14 -8.49
C PHE A 24 -0.15 15.09 -9.47
N SER A 25 -0.77 16.16 -8.99
CA SER A 25 -1.51 17.12 -9.83
C SER A 25 -0.61 17.82 -10.87
N ALA A 26 0.67 18.05 -10.51
CA ALA A 26 1.67 18.69 -11.35
C ALA A 26 2.20 17.80 -12.49
N LEU A 27 1.94 16.49 -12.45
CA LEU A 27 2.41 15.55 -13.47
C LEU A 27 1.74 15.83 -14.83
N ALA A 28 2.58 16.08 -15.84
CA ALA A 28 2.13 16.36 -17.21
C ALA A 28 3.15 15.83 -18.23
N ILE A 29 2.67 15.37 -19.39
CA ILE A 29 3.50 14.80 -20.47
C ILE A 29 4.62 15.76 -20.89
N ARG A 30 4.30 17.04 -21.09
CA ARG A 30 5.29 18.05 -21.50
C ARG A 30 6.36 18.28 -20.43
N LYS A 31 5.94 18.35 -19.17
CA LYS A 31 6.83 18.55 -18.03
C LYS A 31 7.76 17.35 -17.83
N LEU A 32 7.23 16.14 -18.00
CA LEU A 32 8.02 14.91 -17.97
C LEU A 32 9.04 14.88 -19.12
N ALA A 33 8.63 15.29 -20.33
CA ALA A 33 9.55 15.36 -21.48
C ALA A 33 10.71 16.31 -21.21
N GLU A 34 10.43 17.49 -20.65
CA GLU A 34 11.43 18.47 -20.24
C GLU A 34 12.37 17.91 -19.16
N ALA A 35 11.82 17.39 -18.06
CA ALA A 35 12.58 16.83 -16.95
C ALA A 35 13.47 15.65 -17.39
N ALA A 36 13.01 14.83 -18.34
CA ALA A 36 13.76 13.71 -18.89
C ALA A 36 14.64 14.07 -20.09
N SER A 37 14.66 15.34 -20.53
CA SER A 37 15.40 15.81 -21.70
C SER A 37 15.11 15.01 -22.99
N VAL A 38 13.84 14.66 -23.21
CA VAL A 38 13.36 13.95 -24.40
C VAL A 38 12.29 14.73 -25.14
N SER A 39 11.95 14.30 -26.36
CA SER A 39 10.81 14.88 -27.07
C SER A 39 9.48 14.48 -26.42
N VAL A 40 8.47 15.33 -26.55
CA VAL A 40 7.09 14.99 -26.17
C VAL A 40 6.60 13.72 -26.89
N GLY A 41 6.98 13.54 -28.15
CA GLY A 41 6.66 12.32 -28.92
C GLY A 41 7.26 11.06 -28.31
N THR A 42 8.49 11.14 -27.77
CA THR A 42 9.12 10.04 -27.04
C THR A 42 8.29 9.64 -25.82
N VAL A 43 7.77 10.60 -25.07
CA VAL A 43 6.90 10.31 -23.91
C VAL A 43 5.58 9.67 -24.36
N TYR A 44 4.93 10.19 -25.42
CA TYR A 44 3.70 9.60 -25.96
C TYR A 44 3.86 8.16 -26.45
N ASN A 45 5.05 7.79 -26.94
CA ASN A 45 5.35 6.41 -27.34
C ASN A 45 5.27 5.42 -26.16
N TYR A 46 5.60 5.88 -24.93
CA TYR A 46 5.56 5.04 -23.73
C TYR A 46 4.26 5.22 -22.93
N PHE A 47 3.72 6.43 -22.89
CA PHE A 47 2.52 6.80 -22.14
C PHE A 47 1.56 7.54 -23.07
N PRO A 48 0.66 6.82 -23.77
CA PRO A 48 -0.23 7.41 -24.78
C PRO A 48 -1.15 8.51 -24.25
N SER A 49 -1.38 8.59 -22.94
CA SER A 49 -2.17 9.64 -22.31
C SER A 49 -1.62 10.04 -20.95
N LYS A 50 -2.01 11.24 -20.46
CA LYS A 50 -1.72 11.66 -19.08
C LYS A 50 -2.29 10.69 -18.05
N LYS A 51 -3.44 10.07 -18.34
CA LYS A 51 -4.07 9.11 -17.42
C LYS A 51 -3.26 7.82 -17.30
N ILE A 52 -2.77 7.29 -18.43
CA ILE A 52 -1.88 6.11 -18.44
C ILE A 52 -0.58 6.43 -17.70
N LEU A 53 0.03 7.59 -17.95
CA LEU A 53 1.20 8.04 -17.20
C LEU A 53 0.92 8.08 -15.69
N MET A 54 -0.22 8.68 -15.29
CA MET A 54 -0.61 8.75 -13.89
C MET A 54 -0.80 7.36 -13.27
N ALA A 55 -1.53 6.47 -13.93
CA ALA A 55 -1.78 5.11 -13.45
C ALA A 55 -0.48 4.33 -13.25
N GLU A 56 0.45 4.40 -14.21
CA GLU A 56 1.74 3.73 -14.09
C GLU A 56 2.64 4.31 -12.99
N VAL A 57 2.60 5.63 -12.78
CA VAL A 57 3.33 6.25 -11.67
C VAL A 57 2.73 5.82 -10.33
N VAL A 58 1.41 5.80 -10.19
CA VAL A 58 0.73 5.31 -8.99
C VAL A 58 1.09 3.84 -8.72
N GLU A 59 1.00 2.98 -9.74
CA GLU A 59 1.43 1.57 -9.67
C GLU A 59 2.88 1.44 -9.18
N SER A 60 3.80 2.23 -9.74
CA SER A 60 5.20 2.22 -9.34
C SER A 60 5.45 2.65 -7.89
N VAL A 61 4.65 3.57 -7.37
CA VAL A 61 4.72 4.00 -5.96
C VAL A 61 4.20 2.89 -5.05
N TRP A 62 3.13 2.19 -5.42
CA TRP A 62 2.61 1.06 -4.65
C TRP A 62 3.56 -0.13 -4.65
N LEU A 63 4.19 -0.45 -5.77
CA LEU A 63 5.27 -1.43 -5.83
C LEU A 63 6.43 -1.01 -4.90
N TYR A 64 6.80 0.27 -4.87
CA TYR A 64 7.81 0.74 -3.92
C TYR A 64 7.38 0.57 -2.44
N ILE A 65 6.12 0.86 -2.11
CA ILE A 65 5.56 0.69 -0.77
C ILE A 65 5.62 -0.78 -0.34
N PHE A 66 5.29 -1.71 -1.24
CA PHE A 66 5.07 -3.12 -0.94
C PHE A 66 6.08 -4.12 -1.53
N HIS A 67 7.15 -3.71 -2.21
CA HIS A 67 8.12 -4.66 -2.80
C HIS A 67 9.58 -4.21 -2.66
N GLY A 68 9.88 -3.15 -1.88
CA GLY A 68 11.26 -2.69 -1.70
C GLY A 68 12.20 -3.74 -1.08
N ASP A 69 13.48 -3.69 -1.49
CA ASP A 69 14.55 -4.70 -1.31
C ASP A 69 14.87 -5.19 0.13
N ASN A 70 14.20 -4.63 1.16
CA ASN A 70 14.32 -5.02 2.57
C ASN A 70 13.01 -5.60 3.11
N TRP A 71 12.34 -6.43 2.30
CA TRP A 71 11.15 -7.16 2.71
C TRP A 71 11.54 -8.27 3.70
N THR A 72 11.50 -7.96 4.99
CA THR A 72 11.44 -8.96 6.06
C THR A 72 10.04 -8.92 6.64
N GLN A 73 9.20 -9.84 6.17
CA GLN A 73 7.83 -9.99 6.66
C GLN A 73 7.89 -10.29 8.16
N PRO A 74 7.18 -9.53 9.02
CA PRO A 74 7.08 -9.86 10.43
C PRO A 74 6.46 -11.24 10.66
N ASP A 75 6.83 -11.89 11.76
CA ASP A 75 6.49 -13.30 12.02
C ASP A 75 5.00 -13.54 12.34
N ASN A 76 4.25 -12.49 12.70
CA ASN A 76 2.83 -12.60 13.04
C ASN A 76 1.99 -11.51 12.37
N PHE A 77 0.67 -11.73 12.40
CA PHE A 77 -0.31 -10.88 11.74
C PHE A 77 -0.33 -9.44 12.29
N LEU A 78 -0.34 -9.25 13.61
CA LEU A 78 -0.39 -7.90 14.22
C LEU A 78 0.85 -7.08 13.90
N SER A 79 2.03 -7.67 14.01
CA SER A 79 3.29 -7.00 13.64
C SER A 79 3.33 -6.68 12.14
N SER A 80 2.73 -7.52 11.29
CA SER A 80 2.60 -7.23 9.85
C SER A 80 1.67 -6.06 9.57
N VAL A 81 0.54 -5.97 10.27
CA VAL A 81 -0.39 -4.83 10.19
C VAL A 81 0.31 -3.53 10.58
N GLU A 82 1.02 -3.52 11.71
CA GLU A 82 1.79 -2.36 12.17
C GLU A 82 2.91 -1.97 11.19
N TRP A 83 3.63 -2.97 10.67
CA TRP A 83 4.71 -2.74 9.70
C TRP A 83 4.18 -2.15 8.38
N ILE A 84 3.08 -2.67 7.85
CA ILE A 84 2.41 -2.10 6.66
C ILE A 84 2.04 -0.64 6.92
N TYR A 85 1.49 -0.33 8.09
CA TYR A 85 1.15 1.05 8.45
C TYR A 85 2.38 1.97 8.41
N GLY A 86 3.50 1.53 9.01
CA GLY A 86 4.76 2.26 8.98
C GLY A 86 5.26 2.55 7.56
N ARG A 87 5.11 1.58 6.64
CA ARG A 87 5.45 1.74 5.22
C ARG A 87 4.58 2.77 4.52
N LEU A 88 3.26 2.74 4.77
CA LEU A 88 2.33 3.74 4.24
C LEU A 88 2.71 5.14 4.70
N MET A 89 2.99 5.31 6.00
CA MET A 89 3.39 6.59 6.58
C MET A 89 4.73 7.08 6.01
N ALA A 90 5.70 6.19 5.84
CA ALA A 90 6.99 6.53 5.25
C ALA A 90 6.83 6.99 3.79
N ALA A 91 6.02 6.29 3.00
CA ALA A 91 5.74 6.68 1.61
C ALA A 91 5.04 8.03 1.52
N GLN A 92 4.10 8.34 2.41
CA GLN A 92 3.42 9.64 2.41
C GLN A 92 4.36 10.82 2.67
N ARG A 93 5.50 10.62 3.33
CA ARG A 93 6.52 11.68 3.45
C ARG A 93 7.12 12.05 2.09
N GLN A 94 7.23 11.08 1.19
CA GLN A 94 7.76 11.27 -0.15
C GLN A 94 6.65 11.57 -1.18
N TYR A 95 5.44 11.06 -0.97
CA TYR A 95 4.30 11.22 -1.88
C TYR A 95 3.06 11.66 -1.07
N PRO A 96 2.95 12.94 -0.68
CA PRO A 96 1.94 13.41 0.30
C PRO A 96 0.48 13.15 -0.09
N ASP A 97 0.20 13.08 -1.40
CA ASP A 97 -1.15 12.93 -1.94
C ASP A 97 -1.47 11.49 -2.36
N ILE A 98 -0.57 10.51 -2.14
CA ILE A 98 -0.76 9.13 -2.60
C ILE A 98 -2.07 8.50 -2.09
N MET A 99 -2.45 8.77 -0.83
CA MET A 99 -3.73 8.29 -0.29
C MET A 99 -4.93 9.00 -0.91
N GLN A 100 -4.82 10.30 -1.19
CA GLN A 100 -5.90 11.02 -1.87
C GLN A 100 -6.09 10.43 -3.28
N VAL A 101 -5.00 10.20 -4.01
CA VAL A 101 -5.02 9.57 -5.33
C VAL A 101 -5.52 8.12 -5.26
N HIS A 102 -5.26 7.39 -4.19
CA HIS A 102 -5.80 6.05 -4.02
C HIS A 102 -7.32 6.05 -3.81
N PHE A 103 -7.81 6.83 -2.84
CA PHE A 103 -9.23 6.83 -2.46
C PHE A 103 -10.14 7.59 -3.43
N HIS A 104 -9.60 8.60 -4.12
CA HIS A 104 -10.37 9.49 -4.99
C HIS A 104 -9.94 9.39 -6.47
N GLY A 105 -8.92 8.59 -6.79
CA GLY A 105 -8.26 8.64 -8.10
C GLY A 105 -8.76 7.67 -9.15
N LEU A 106 -8.16 7.83 -10.32
CA LEU A 106 -8.67 7.53 -11.66
C LEU A 106 -9.26 6.12 -11.81
N PRO A 107 -10.30 5.92 -12.66
CA PRO A 107 -10.81 4.58 -13.00
C PRO A 107 -9.73 3.60 -13.51
N GLU A 108 -8.61 4.14 -14.03
CA GLU A 108 -7.48 3.39 -14.57
C GLU A 108 -6.44 2.99 -13.50
N SER A 109 -6.54 3.48 -12.25
CA SER A 109 -5.74 2.98 -11.12
C SER A 109 -6.28 1.68 -10.52
N ASP A 110 -7.51 1.28 -10.86
CA ASP A 110 -8.05 -0.08 -10.66
C ASP A 110 -7.54 -1.04 -11.74
N SER A 111 -6.26 -0.93 -12.11
CA SER A 111 -5.66 -1.85 -13.06
C SER A 111 -5.55 -3.25 -12.46
N GLU A 112 -5.57 -4.28 -13.29
CA GLU A 112 -5.34 -5.68 -12.87
C GLU A 112 -4.07 -5.83 -12.03
N LYS A 113 -3.06 -5.02 -12.30
CA LYS A 113 -1.80 -5.03 -11.54
C LYS A 113 -1.95 -4.44 -10.14
N MET A 114 -2.73 -3.37 -9.98
CA MET A 114 -3.02 -2.83 -8.66
C MET A 114 -3.79 -3.85 -7.82
N GLN A 115 -4.78 -4.51 -8.42
CA GLN A 115 -5.50 -5.61 -7.79
C GLN A 115 -4.57 -6.76 -7.42
N ALA A 116 -3.63 -7.12 -8.29
CA ALA A 116 -2.63 -8.16 -8.00
C ALA A 116 -1.72 -7.78 -6.81
N ILE A 117 -1.35 -6.50 -6.67
CA ILE A 117 -0.59 -6.02 -5.51
C ILE A 117 -1.40 -6.20 -4.22
N TYR A 118 -2.66 -5.78 -4.19
CA TYR A 118 -3.52 -5.96 -3.01
C TYR A 118 -3.75 -7.42 -2.66
N GLN A 119 -4.08 -8.24 -3.66
CA GLN A 119 -4.28 -9.68 -3.49
C GLN A 119 -3.01 -10.37 -2.96
N HIS A 120 -1.83 -9.97 -3.43
CA HIS A 120 -0.58 -10.51 -2.93
C HIS A 120 -0.38 -10.23 -1.43
N ILE A 121 -0.68 -9.00 -0.99
CA ILE A 121 -0.56 -8.59 0.41
C ILE A 121 -1.61 -9.29 1.27
N GLU A 122 -2.86 -9.35 0.81
CA GLU A 122 -3.94 -10.08 1.50
C GLU A 122 -3.56 -11.55 1.66
N ALA A 123 -3.08 -12.22 0.61
CA ALA A 123 -2.65 -13.60 0.68
C ALA A 123 -1.50 -13.82 1.68
N ALA A 124 -0.56 -12.87 1.75
CA ALA A 124 0.53 -12.92 2.72
C ALA A 124 0.02 -12.78 4.17
N LEU A 125 -0.97 -11.93 4.41
CA LEU A 125 -1.62 -11.75 5.71
C LEU A 125 -2.47 -12.95 6.12
N VAL A 126 -3.21 -13.54 5.17
CA VAL A 126 -3.99 -14.77 5.36
C VAL A 126 -3.08 -15.91 5.79
N LYS A 127 -1.96 -16.09 5.10
CA LYS A 127 -0.97 -17.10 5.45
C LYS A 127 -0.47 -16.94 6.89
N LEU A 128 -0.27 -15.72 7.36
CA LEU A 128 0.12 -15.48 8.76
C LEU A 128 -0.99 -15.88 9.73
N LEU A 129 -2.25 -15.54 9.44
CA LEU A 129 -3.40 -15.94 10.27
C LEU A 129 -3.58 -17.46 10.33
N ASP A 130 -3.47 -18.14 9.19
CA ASP A 130 -3.70 -19.59 9.09
C ASP A 130 -2.56 -20.41 9.73
N GLN A 131 -1.37 -19.81 9.91
CA GLN A 131 -0.19 -20.46 10.48
C GLN A 131 0.09 -20.08 11.94
N ASP A 132 -0.67 -19.13 12.50
CA ASP A 132 -0.49 -18.64 13.86
C ASP A 132 -1.24 -19.53 14.86
N GLU A 133 -0.48 -20.36 15.60
CA GLU A 133 -1.02 -21.29 16.60
C GLU A 133 -1.63 -20.58 17.82
N ASP A 134 -1.29 -19.32 18.06
CA ASP A 134 -1.82 -18.52 19.18
C ASP A 134 -3.19 -17.89 18.84
N VAL A 135 -3.60 -17.90 17.56
CA VAL A 135 -4.94 -17.43 17.16
C VAL A 135 -6.00 -18.34 17.79
N ARG A 136 -6.95 -17.70 18.49
CA ARG A 136 -8.04 -18.36 19.20
C ARG A 136 -8.79 -19.32 18.28
N GLN A 137 -9.03 -20.52 18.79
CA GLN A 137 -9.79 -21.55 18.09
C GLN A 137 -11.20 -21.07 17.76
N ASN A 138 -11.70 -21.46 16.58
CA ASN A 138 -13.04 -21.14 16.09
C ASN A 138 -13.33 -19.64 15.87
N VAL A 139 -12.31 -18.78 15.79
CA VAL A 139 -12.49 -17.38 15.32
C VAL A 139 -12.95 -17.38 13.86
N PHE A 140 -12.41 -18.28 13.05
CA PHE A 140 -12.77 -18.39 11.63
C PHE A 140 -13.83 -19.47 11.40
N GLY A 141 -14.81 -19.15 10.56
CA GLY A 141 -15.97 -20.00 10.26
C GLY A 141 -16.82 -19.41 9.13
N ALA A 142 -18.11 -19.76 9.08
CA ALA A 142 -19.00 -19.31 8.01
C ALA A 142 -19.22 -17.78 7.98
N ASP A 143 -19.17 -17.13 9.15
CA ASP A 143 -19.46 -15.70 9.28
C ASP A 143 -18.21 -14.80 9.13
N LEU A 144 -17.02 -15.35 9.38
CA LEU A 144 -15.75 -14.64 9.29
C LEU A 144 -14.64 -15.59 8.84
N THR A 145 -14.02 -15.31 7.70
CA THR A 145 -12.83 -16.04 7.22
C THR A 145 -11.54 -15.24 7.44
N SER A 146 -10.38 -15.90 7.39
CA SER A 146 -9.08 -15.23 7.48
C SER A 146 -8.88 -14.25 6.32
N GLU A 147 -9.38 -14.56 5.12
CA GLU A 147 -9.37 -13.64 3.97
C GLU A 147 -10.23 -12.40 4.21
N GLN A 148 -11.42 -12.57 4.78
CA GLN A 148 -12.29 -11.44 5.11
C GLN A 148 -11.63 -10.52 6.15
N LEU A 149 -10.98 -11.10 7.17
CA LEU A 149 -10.29 -10.33 8.20
C LEU A 149 -9.04 -9.63 7.64
N ALA A 150 -8.23 -10.31 6.82
CA ALA A 150 -7.04 -9.73 6.20
C ALA A 150 -7.40 -8.54 5.29
N ARG A 151 -8.42 -8.69 4.44
CA ARG A 151 -8.95 -7.61 3.60
C ARG A 151 -9.50 -6.46 4.43
N PHE A 152 -10.25 -6.76 5.49
CA PHE A 152 -10.75 -5.74 6.41
C PHE A 152 -9.61 -4.94 7.05
N ALA A 153 -8.59 -5.63 7.57
CA ALA A 153 -7.43 -4.99 8.18
C ALA A 153 -6.71 -4.10 7.17
N LEU A 154 -6.45 -4.58 5.95
CA LEU A 154 -5.78 -3.82 4.90
C LEU A 154 -6.56 -2.56 4.50
N HIS A 155 -7.87 -2.67 4.24
CA HIS A 155 -8.70 -1.51 3.92
C HIS A 155 -8.76 -0.49 5.07
N HIS A 156 -8.87 -0.97 6.31
CA HIS A 156 -8.88 -0.09 7.47
C HIS A 156 -7.53 0.61 7.66
N LEU A 157 -6.40 -0.07 7.43
CA LEU A 157 -5.07 0.55 7.41
C LEU A 157 -4.97 1.64 6.35
N MET A 158 -5.44 1.40 5.12
CA MET A 158 -5.48 2.42 4.08
C MET A 158 -6.30 3.63 4.54
N TYR A 159 -7.46 3.39 5.14
CA TYR A 159 -8.34 4.45 5.62
C TYR A 159 -7.70 5.29 6.73
N GLN A 160 -7.09 4.65 7.73
CA GLN A 160 -6.35 5.34 8.79
C GLN A 160 -5.17 6.14 8.23
N ALA A 161 -4.47 5.58 7.25
CA ALA A 161 -3.38 6.25 6.57
C ALA A 161 -3.87 7.48 5.79
N ALA A 162 -5.05 7.42 5.15
CA ALA A 162 -5.65 8.58 4.49
C ALA A 162 -6.09 9.67 5.47
N LEU A 163 -6.54 9.29 6.66
CA LEU A 163 -6.81 10.22 7.76
C LEU A 163 -5.53 10.77 8.41
N LYS A 164 -4.35 10.29 8.02
CA LYS A 164 -3.05 10.67 8.59
C LYS A 164 -3.02 10.50 10.12
N LYS A 165 -3.57 9.41 10.63
CA LYS A 165 -3.45 9.08 12.05
C LYS A 165 -1.98 8.88 12.43
N ASP A 166 -1.61 9.20 13.66
CA ASP A 166 -0.22 9.04 14.13
C ASP A 166 0.21 7.56 14.19
N ASN A 167 -0.74 6.64 14.41
CA ASN A 167 -0.52 5.20 14.48
C ASN A 167 -1.82 4.42 14.11
N CYS A 168 -1.73 3.09 14.12
CA CYS A 168 -2.85 2.16 13.90
C CYS A 168 -3.25 1.39 15.17
N ALA A 169 -2.98 1.95 16.36
CA ALA A 169 -3.12 1.23 17.63
C ALA A 169 -4.58 0.82 17.96
N ASP A 170 -5.55 1.60 17.51
CA ASP A 170 -6.98 1.28 17.61
C ASP A 170 -7.35 0.03 16.79
N LEU A 171 -6.83 -0.09 15.56
CA LEU A 171 -7.01 -1.29 14.75
C LEU A 171 -6.31 -2.49 15.40
N LEU A 172 -5.06 -2.32 15.84
CA LEU A 172 -4.30 -3.38 16.52
C LEU A 172 -5.02 -3.88 17.78
N ALA A 173 -5.63 -2.99 18.57
CA ALA A 173 -6.39 -3.37 19.75
C ALA A 173 -7.62 -4.22 19.39
N VAL A 174 -8.37 -3.83 18.36
CA VAL A 174 -9.53 -4.61 17.87
C VAL A 174 -9.11 -5.97 17.35
N LEU A 175 -8.08 -6.02 16.50
CA LEU A 175 -7.57 -7.28 15.95
C LEU A 175 -7.04 -8.19 17.06
N LYS A 176 -6.34 -7.62 18.05
CA LYS A 176 -5.82 -8.39 19.18
C LYS A 176 -6.94 -9.01 20.02
N ALA A 177 -7.97 -8.24 20.36
CA ALA A 177 -9.10 -8.74 21.15
C ALA A 177 -9.92 -9.82 20.42
N LEU A 178 -10.00 -9.70 19.09
CA LEU A 178 -10.65 -10.68 18.23
C LEU A 178 -9.83 -11.99 18.15
N LEU A 179 -8.54 -11.87 17.85
CA LEU A 179 -7.68 -13.00 17.50
C LEU A 179 -7.09 -13.73 18.70
N TYR A 180 -6.76 -13.05 19.77
CA TYR A 180 -6.04 -13.64 20.90
C TYR A 180 -6.89 -13.57 22.17
N GLU A 181 -6.76 -14.57 23.04
CA GLU A 181 -7.37 -14.48 24.37
C GLU A 181 -6.68 -13.41 25.19
N GLU A 182 -7.45 -12.47 25.74
CA GLU A 182 -6.94 -11.69 26.87
C GLU A 182 -6.91 -12.64 28.07
N ASP A 183 -5.72 -12.78 28.67
CA ASP A 183 -5.53 -13.57 29.87
C ASP A 183 -6.39 -12.98 31.01
N MET A 184 -7.65 -13.44 31.12
CA MET A 184 -8.61 -13.03 32.15
C MET A 184 -8.21 -13.54 33.55
N GLY A 185 -6.96 -13.97 33.75
CA GLY A 185 -6.39 -14.35 35.04
C GLY A 185 -6.38 -13.23 36.09
N CYS A 186 -6.54 -11.97 35.69
CA CYS A 186 -6.48 -10.83 36.63
C CYS A 186 -7.85 -10.38 37.18
N LEU A 187 -8.98 -10.61 36.47
CA LEU A 187 -10.30 -10.17 36.93
C LEU A 187 -10.96 -11.11 37.94
N LYS A 188 -10.50 -12.36 38.06
CA LYS A 188 -11.00 -13.31 39.07
C LYS A 188 -10.43 -13.09 40.49
N LYS A 189 -9.51 -12.14 40.69
CA LYS A 189 -8.94 -11.82 42.02
C LYS A 189 -9.65 -10.70 42.78
N LEU A 190 -10.63 -10.01 42.18
CA LEU A 190 -11.36 -8.91 42.81
C LEU A 190 -12.78 -9.29 43.28
N SER A 191 -13.16 -10.57 43.21
CA SER A 191 -14.47 -11.07 43.66
C SER A 191 -14.38 -12.06 44.82
N ARG A 192 -13.46 -11.88 45.76
CA ARG A 192 -13.46 -12.57 47.06
C ARG A 192 -13.56 -11.57 48.20
#